data_AF-A0A368GGQ7-F1
#
_entry.id   AF-A0A368GGQ7-F1
#
_cell.length_a   1.000
_cell.length_b   1.000
_cell.length_c   1.000
_cell.angle_alpha   90.00
_cell.angle_beta   90.00
_cell.angle_gamma   90.00
#
_symmetry.space_group_name_H-M   'P 1'
#
loop_
_entity.id
_entity.type
_entity.pdbx_description
1 polymer ?
#
loop_
_entity_poly.entity_id
_entity_poly.type
_entity_poly.pdbx_seq_one_letter_code
_entity_poly.pdbx_strand_id
1 'polypeptide(L)'
;MGTRTQNVEMKVKEVEDKEVELCVAHLRFLSKFYITIIENKQAQMNMAHAQFLADRDDLNAYREWTGSKAKILDLYEYWLRELLNVTLVDDIRAICMHQMMATDCYWFLAKMHRRAFHNGHSNYEMACRCMEKILRVLIDLLPQQNTFFVYLVRKYSLLVLDYRRAIGLGTSSTNKGSSLRIPMHMLERDVDVCRSTISTCRTYINKLLSASKPGASGDCSSDFTTDTCAQVRELSKLFGDVI
;
A
#
# COMPACT_ATOMS: atom_id res chain seq x y z
N MET A 1 12.20 -30.09 37.35
CA MET A 1 12.97 -29.39 36.30
C MET A 1 12.10 -28.64 35.27
N GLY A 2 10.77 -28.86 35.18
CA GLY A 2 9.93 -28.21 34.15
C GLY A 2 9.57 -26.72 34.37
N THR A 3 9.65 -26.20 35.60
CA THR A 3 9.19 -24.83 35.92
C THR A 3 10.15 -23.71 35.52
N ARG A 4 11.46 -24.00 35.38
CA ARG A 4 12.46 -22.97 35.06
C ARG A 4 12.51 -22.68 33.56
N THR A 5 12.35 -23.70 32.72
CA THR A 5 12.32 -23.57 31.26
C THR A 5 11.05 -22.87 30.79
N GLN A 6 9.88 -23.24 31.34
CA GLN A 6 8.61 -22.55 31.07
C GLN A 6 8.66 -21.06 31.45
N ASN A 7 9.31 -20.71 32.56
CA ASN A 7 9.41 -19.31 33.02
C ASN A 7 10.40 -18.48 32.18
N VAL A 8 11.34 -19.10 31.47
CA VAL A 8 12.22 -18.45 30.50
C VAL A 8 11.48 -18.25 29.18
N GLU A 9 10.77 -19.27 28.68
CA GLU A 9 9.92 -19.18 27.48
C GLU A 9 8.86 -18.09 27.60
N MET A 10 8.21 -17.99 28.77
CA MET A 10 7.21 -16.94 29.04
C MET A 10 7.80 -15.52 28.99
N LYS A 11 9.03 -15.34 29.49
CA LYS A 11 9.75 -14.05 29.45
C LYS A 11 10.23 -13.70 28.05
N VAL A 12 10.66 -14.70 27.26
CA VAL A 12 11.05 -14.49 25.86
C VAL A 12 9.83 -14.02 25.06
N LYS A 13 8.69 -14.70 25.19
CA LYS A 13 7.44 -14.28 24.53
C LYS A 13 7.00 -12.87 24.93
N GLU A 14 7.11 -12.50 26.21
CA GLU A 14 6.78 -11.15 26.68
C GLU A 14 7.68 -10.06 26.06
N VAL A 15 8.96 -10.36 25.81
CA VAL A 15 9.89 -9.44 25.14
C VAL A 15 9.53 -9.33 23.66
N GLU A 16 9.27 -10.44 22.97
CA GLU A 16 8.84 -10.47 21.58
C GLU A 16 7.54 -9.67 21.38
N ASP A 17 6.53 -9.86 22.24
CA ASP A 17 5.27 -9.12 22.18
C ASP A 17 5.49 -7.60 22.34
N LYS A 18 6.39 -7.19 23.24
CA LYS A 18 6.74 -5.76 23.42
C LYS A 18 7.50 -5.18 22.24
N GLU A 19 8.40 -5.94 21.61
CA GLU A 19 9.10 -5.52 20.40
C GLU A 19 8.12 -5.33 19.23
N VAL A 20 7.14 -6.22 19.10
CA VAL A 20 6.07 -6.10 18.11
C VAL A 20 5.24 -4.84 18.34
N GLU A 21 4.75 -4.63 19.57
CA GLU A 21 3.95 -3.44 19.88
C GLU A 21 4.74 -2.14 19.69
N LEU A 22 6.02 -2.12 20.02
CA LEU A 22 6.90 -0.97 19.76
C LEU A 22 7.04 -0.71 18.24
N CYS A 23 7.25 -1.76 17.44
CA CYS A 23 7.35 -1.66 15.99
C CYS A 23 6.04 -1.11 15.39
N VAL A 24 4.90 -1.67 15.79
CA VAL A 24 3.58 -1.23 15.32
C VAL A 24 3.30 0.22 15.76
N ALA A 25 3.63 0.60 16.99
CA ALA A 25 3.48 1.97 17.47
C ALA A 25 4.36 2.95 16.67
N HIS A 26 5.59 2.56 16.35
CA HIS A 26 6.48 3.36 15.50
C HIS A 26 5.93 3.55 14.09
N LEU A 27 5.42 2.48 13.46
CA LEU A 27 4.78 2.55 12.14
C LEU A 27 3.51 3.43 12.16
N ARG A 28 2.70 3.36 13.22
CA ARG A 28 1.54 4.27 13.42
C ARG A 28 1.96 5.73 13.54
N PHE A 29 3.02 5.99 14.30
CA PHE A 29 3.57 7.32 14.45
C PHE A 29 4.04 7.87 13.10
N LEU A 30 4.84 7.11 12.35
CA LEU A 30 5.31 7.50 11.01
C LEU A 30 4.14 7.80 10.07
N SER A 31 3.15 6.91 10.02
CA SER A 31 1.94 7.09 9.22
C SER A 31 1.25 8.41 9.54
N LYS A 32 0.92 8.64 10.81
CA LYS A 32 0.21 9.83 11.26
C LYS A 32 1.04 11.10 11.00
N PHE A 33 2.33 11.06 11.28
CA PHE A 33 3.24 12.19 11.09
C PHE A 33 3.26 12.67 9.64
N TYR A 34 3.53 11.76 8.70
CA TYR A 34 3.61 12.12 7.27
C TYR A 34 2.26 12.51 6.69
N ILE A 35 1.21 11.75 6.98
CA ILE A 35 -0.15 12.06 6.49
C ILE A 35 -0.55 13.47 6.94
N THR A 36 -0.36 13.81 8.23
CA THR A 36 -0.71 15.13 8.76
C THR A 36 0.04 16.26 8.05
N ILE A 37 1.34 16.11 7.81
CA ILE A 37 2.14 17.14 7.14
C ILE A 37 1.73 17.27 5.67
N ILE A 38 1.52 16.15 4.99
CA ILE A 38 1.12 16.10 3.58
C ILE A 38 -0.26 16.75 3.40
N GLU A 39 -1.25 16.39 4.23
CA GLU A 39 -2.60 16.95 4.17
C GLU A 39 -2.60 18.47 4.41
N ASN A 40 -1.86 18.94 5.40
CA ASN A 40 -1.69 20.37 5.64
C ASN A 40 -1.06 21.08 4.44
N LYS A 41 -0.06 20.47 3.80
CA LYS A 41 0.55 21.02 2.59
C LYS A 41 -0.37 20.96 1.37
N GLN A 42 -1.18 19.91 1.25
CA GLN A 42 -2.19 19.78 0.21
C GLN A 42 -3.26 20.86 0.34
N ALA A 43 -3.70 21.17 1.58
CA ALA A 43 -4.65 22.24 1.84
C ALA A 43 -4.07 23.61 1.43
N GLN A 44 -2.82 23.92 1.82
CA GLN A 44 -2.12 25.14 1.40
C GLN A 44 -2.01 25.22 -0.13
N MET A 45 -1.61 24.12 -0.77
CA MET A 45 -1.51 24.03 -2.23
C MET A 45 -2.85 24.33 -2.91
N ASN A 46 -3.95 23.77 -2.41
CA ASN A 46 -5.28 23.96 -2.98
C ASN A 46 -5.78 25.41 -2.79
N MET A 47 -5.49 26.04 -1.65
CA MET A 47 -5.81 27.45 -1.41
C MET A 47 -5.05 28.36 -2.38
N ALA A 48 -3.74 28.17 -2.52
CA ALA A 48 -2.90 28.94 -3.44
C ALA A 48 -3.34 28.71 -4.91
N HIS A 49 -3.71 27.49 -5.28
CA HIS A 49 -4.26 27.19 -6.59
C HIS A 49 -5.56 27.97 -6.84
N ALA A 50 -6.50 27.97 -5.87
CA ALA A 50 -7.76 28.70 -6.00
C ALA A 50 -7.56 30.22 -6.12
N GLN A 51 -6.61 30.79 -5.36
CA GLN A 51 -6.23 32.20 -5.47
C GLN A 51 -5.68 32.52 -6.85
N PHE A 52 -4.76 31.69 -7.37
CA PHE A 52 -4.22 31.86 -8.71
C PHE A 52 -5.26 31.67 -9.82
N LEU A 53 -6.29 30.84 -9.61
CA LEU A 53 -7.40 30.72 -10.57
C LEU A 53 -8.29 31.97 -10.56
N ALA A 54 -8.44 32.63 -9.40
CA ALA A 54 -9.23 33.85 -9.25
C ALA A 54 -8.50 35.09 -9.79
N ASP A 55 -7.18 35.15 -9.62
CA ASP A 55 -6.31 36.18 -10.19
C ASP A 55 -5.08 35.53 -10.84
N ARG A 56 -5.04 35.57 -12.17
CA ARG A 56 -3.96 34.98 -12.97
C ARG A 56 -2.66 35.78 -12.95
N ASP A 57 -2.71 37.02 -12.47
CA ASP A 57 -1.54 37.88 -12.32
C ASP A 57 -0.89 37.74 -10.93
N ASP A 58 -1.52 37.00 -10.00
CA ASP A 58 -0.94 36.68 -8.70
C ASP A 58 0.16 35.61 -8.81
N LEU A 59 1.36 36.08 -9.16
CA LEU A 59 2.56 35.25 -9.26
C LEU A 59 3.00 34.67 -7.90
N ASN A 60 2.59 35.25 -6.78
CA ASN A 60 2.90 34.70 -5.46
C ASN A 60 2.08 33.43 -5.21
N ALA A 61 0.77 33.48 -5.49
CA ALA A 61 -0.10 32.31 -5.43
C ALA A 61 0.36 31.19 -6.37
N TYR A 62 0.81 31.54 -7.60
CA TYR A 62 1.40 30.56 -8.52
C TYR A 62 2.66 29.88 -7.95
N ARG A 63 3.59 30.66 -7.38
CA ARG A 63 4.81 30.13 -6.76
C ARG A 63 4.52 29.25 -5.55
N GLU A 64 3.56 29.64 -4.72
CA GLU A 64 3.17 28.84 -3.56
C GLU A 64 2.48 27.54 -3.97
N TRP A 65 1.59 27.59 -4.98
CA TRP A 65 0.95 26.40 -5.54
C TRP A 65 1.97 25.41 -6.09
N THR A 66 2.84 25.86 -7.00
CA THR A 66 3.85 25.01 -7.65
C THR A 66 4.92 24.54 -6.66
N GLY A 67 5.36 25.40 -5.74
CA GLY A 67 6.31 25.07 -4.68
C GLY A 67 5.75 24.06 -3.68
N SER A 68 4.47 24.14 -3.33
CA SER A 68 3.82 23.17 -2.43
C SER A 68 3.73 21.79 -3.08
N LYS A 69 3.43 21.72 -4.39
CA LYS A 69 3.44 20.47 -5.15
C LYS A 69 4.81 19.77 -5.10
N ALA A 70 5.90 20.52 -5.23
CA ALA A 70 7.26 19.98 -5.12
C ALA A 70 7.55 19.47 -3.69
N LYS A 71 7.17 20.24 -2.66
CA LYS A 71 7.36 19.83 -1.25
C LYS A 71 6.60 18.56 -0.90
N ILE A 72 5.36 18.40 -1.37
CA ILE A 72 4.57 17.18 -1.17
C ILE A 72 5.29 15.98 -1.79
N LEU A 73 5.85 16.17 -2.99
CA LEU A 73 6.60 15.14 -3.68
C LEU A 73 7.84 14.71 -2.89
N ASP A 74 8.61 15.66 -2.37
CA ASP A 74 9.77 15.39 -1.52
C ASP A 74 9.37 14.67 -0.23
N LEU A 75 8.24 15.02 0.39
CA LEU A 75 7.73 14.36 1.60
C LEU A 75 7.44 12.87 1.36
N TYR A 76 6.84 12.51 0.22
CA TYR A 76 6.64 11.10 -0.15
C TYR A 76 7.96 10.36 -0.43
N GLU A 77 8.95 11.03 -1.02
CA GLU A 77 10.29 10.46 -1.23
C GLU A 77 11.02 10.21 0.09
N TYR A 78 10.93 11.15 1.06
CA TYR A 78 11.48 10.99 2.40
C TYR A 78 10.79 9.88 3.18
N TRP A 79 9.46 9.87 3.19
CA TRP A 79 8.69 8.84 3.87
C TRP A 79 9.04 7.44 3.35
N LEU A 80 9.10 7.28 2.03
CA LEU A 80 9.47 6.00 1.43
C LEU A 80 10.89 5.58 1.81
N ARG A 81 11.84 6.51 1.85
CA ARG A 81 13.22 6.22 2.27
C ARG A 81 13.28 5.75 3.71
N GLU A 82 12.52 6.39 4.61
CA GLU A 82 12.45 5.95 6.00
C GLU A 82 11.84 4.56 6.10
N LEU A 83 10.74 4.28 5.42
CA LEU A 83 10.12 2.95 5.40
C LEU A 83 11.11 1.88 4.92
N LEU A 84 11.87 2.15 3.86
CA LEU A 84 12.89 1.21 3.35
C LEU A 84 14.03 0.93 4.33
N ASN A 85 14.24 1.80 5.32
CA ASN A 85 15.26 1.64 6.36
C ASN A 85 14.69 1.07 7.67
N VAL A 86 13.37 0.87 7.78
CA VAL A 86 12.78 0.27 8.98
C VAL A 86 13.12 -1.21 9.04
N THR A 87 13.66 -1.64 10.19
CA THR A 87 13.78 -3.07 10.50
C THR A 87 12.42 -3.57 10.99
N LEU A 88 11.83 -4.50 10.25
CA LEU A 88 10.52 -5.07 10.57
C LEU A 88 10.68 -6.32 11.42
N VAL A 89 9.84 -6.42 12.45
CA VAL A 89 9.57 -7.68 13.14
C VAL A 89 8.72 -8.60 12.25
N ASP A 90 8.83 -9.92 12.44
CA ASP A 90 8.02 -10.91 11.72
C ASP A 90 6.61 -11.03 12.31
N ASP A 91 5.87 -9.93 12.28
CA ASP A 91 4.47 -9.85 12.71
C ASP A 91 3.61 -9.37 11.53
N ILE A 92 2.47 -10.04 11.35
CA ILE A 92 1.56 -9.79 10.23
C ILE A 92 1.04 -8.36 10.23
N ARG A 93 0.78 -7.78 11.41
CA ARG A 93 0.26 -6.41 11.55
C ARG A 93 1.34 -5.41 11.15
N ALA A 94 2.57 -5.58 11.63
CA ALA A 94 3.72 -4.76 11.26
C ALA A 94 4.01 -4.83 9.76
N ILE A 95 4.05 -6.04 9.19
CA ILE A 95 4.25 -6.26 7.76
C ILE A 95 3.14 -5.58 6.95
N CYS A 96 1.88 -5.82 7.28
CA CYS A 96 0.76 -5.23 6.54
C CYS A 96 0.79 -3.71 6.60
N MET A 97 1.03 -3.13 7.78
CA MET A 97 1.09 -1.69 7.95
C MET A 97 2.23 -1.06 7.15
N HIS A 98 3.42 -1.63 7.25
CA HIS A 98 4.57 -1.17 6.45
C HIS A 98 4.29 -1.26 4.94
N GLN A 99 3.82 -2.41 4.46
CA GLN A 99 3.57 -2.61 3.03
C GLN A 99 2.44 -1.70 2.52
N MET A 100 1.44 -1.38 3.34
CA MET A 100 0.37 -0.44 2.98
C MET A 100 0.92 0.98 2.77
N MET A 101 1.70 1.48 3.72
CA MET A 101 2.33 2.81 3.61
C MET A 101 3.31 2.88 2.43
N ALA A 102 4.12 1.82 2.24
CA ALA A 102 5.03 1.75 1.11
C ALA A 102 4.28 1.74 -0.24
N THR A 103 3.16 1.01 -0.32
CA THR A 103 2.28 1.03 -1.51
C THR A 103 1.81 2.45 -1.81
N ASP A 104 1.32 3.18 -0.80
CA ASP A 104 0.82 4.54 -0.99
C ASP A 104 1.90 5.49 -1.48
N CYS A 105 3.12 5.38 -0.92
CA CYS A 105 4.26 6.17 -1.37
C CYS A 105 4.65 5.85 -2.81
N TYR A 106 4.88 4.57 -3.12
CA TYR A 106 5.23 4.15 -4.48
C TYR A 106 4.18 4.57 -5.49
N TRP A 107 2.90 4.35 -5.19
CA TRP A 107 1.82 4.65 -6.11
C TRP A 107 1.70 6.15 -6.37
N PHE A 108 1.82 6.98 -5.33
CA PHE A 108 1.85 8.43 -5.50
C PHE A 108 3.03 8.87 -6.38
N LEU A 109 4.25 8.41 -6.07
CA LEU A 109 5.46 8.75 -6.82
C LEU A 109 5.38 8.31 -8.29
N ALA A 110 4.72 7.17 -8.56
CA ALA A 110 4.47 6.69 -9.91
C ALA A 110 3.56 7.65 -10.71
N LYS A 111 2.46 8.12 -10.11
CA LYS A 111 1.56 9.10 -10.74
C LYS A 111 2.24 10.44 -11.00
N MET A 112 3.24 10.77 -10.19
CA MET A 112 4.06 11.97 -10.33
C MET A 112 5.27 11.77 -11.26
N HIS A 113 5.34 10.63 -11.96
CA HIS A 113 6.38 10.29 -12.93
C HIS A 113 7.80 10.30 -12.34
N ARG A 114 7.93 10.03 -11.04
CA ARG A 114 9.24 9.85 -10.40
C ARG A 114 9.81 8.49 -10.73
N ARG A 115 11.14 8.44 -10.83
CA ARG A 115 11.89 7.18 -10.94
C ARG A 115 11.82 6.44 -9.61
N ALA A 116 11.88 5.11 -9.66
CA ALA A 116 11.94 4.31 -8.44
C ALA A 116 13.33 4.36 -7.80
N PHE A 117 13.37 4.17 -6.48
CA PHE A 117 14.62 3.94 -5.75
C PHE A 117 15.28 2.60 -6.13
N HIS A 118 14.46 1.62 -6.54
CA HIS A 118 14.92 0.29 -6.91
C HIS A 118 15.38 0.27 -8.35
N ASN A 119 16.67 0.09 -8.56
CA ASN A 119 17.26 0.02 -9.89
C ASN A 119 16.59 -1.08 -10.71
N GLY A 120 16.16 -0.70 -11.91
CA GLY A 120 15.49 -1.62 -12.82
C GLY A 120 14.00 -1.84 -12.52
N HIS A 121 13.40 -1.23 -11.51
CA HIS A 121 11.95 -1.37 -11.23
C HIS A 121 11.22 -0.04 -11.43
N SER A 122 9.93 -0.10 -11.78
CA SER A 122 9.05 1.08 -11.74
C SER A 122 8.38 1.24 -10.38
N ASN A 123 8.00 2.46 -10.03
CA ASN A 123 7.24 2.70 -8.80
C ASN A 123 5.87 1.98 -8.82
N TYR A 124 5.23 1.83 -9.99
CA TYR A 124 4.02 1.01 -10.12
C TYR A 124 4.28 -0.47 -9.81
N GLU A 125 5.36 -1.06 -10.35
CA GLU A 125 5.75 -2.44 -10.03
C GLU A 125 5.96 -2.62 -8.52
N MET A 126 6.69 -1.70 -7.88
CA MET A 126 6.98 -1.78 -6.46
C MET A 126 5.71 -1.68 -5.60
N ALA A 127 4.80 -0.76 -5.93
CA ALA A 127 3.50 -0.67 -5.26
C ALA A 127 2.71 -1.99 -5.37
N CYS A 128 2.70 -2.61 -6.55
CA CYS A 128 2.01 -3.88 -6.76
C CYS A 128 2.62 -5.00 -5.93
N ARG A 129 3.96 -5.09 -5.88
CA ARG A 129 4.66 -6.08 -5.05
C ARG A 129 4.33 -5.94 -3.57
N CYS A 130 4.22 -4.72 -3.05
CA CYS A 130 3.79 -4.46 -1.67
C CYS A 130 2.38 -4.98 -1.42
N MET A 131 1.42 -4.66 -2.29
CA MET A 131 0.03 -5.16 -2.19
C MET A 131 -0.06 -6.69 -2.31
N GLU A 132 0.67 -7.29 -3.23
CA GLU A 132 0.72 -8.74 -3.40
C GLU A 132 1.30 -9.44 -2.16
N LYS A 133 2.29 -8.83 -1.49
CA LYS A 133 2.83 -9.35 -0.22
C LYS A 133 1.77 -9.36 0.87
N ILE A 134 0.99 -8.28 1.01
CA ILE A 134 -0.12 -8.21 1.97
C ILE A 134 -1.17 -9.28 1.64
N LEU A 135 -1.64 -9.31 0.40
CA LEU A 135 -2.71 -10.23 -0.03
C LEU A 135 -2.29 -11.69 0.12
N ARG A 136 -1.01 -12.03 -0.14
CA ARG A 136 -0.49 -13.39 0.05
C ARG A 136 -0.48 -13.81 1.51
N VAL A 137 -0.15 -12.91 2.43
CA VAL A 137 -0.15 -13.23 3.87
C VAL A 137 -1.57 -13.37 4.39
N LEU A 138 -2.50 -12.53 3.93
CA LEU A 138 -3.84 -12.46 4.51
C LEU A 138 -4.88 -13.39 3.87
N ILE A 139 -4.61 -13.95 2.68
CA ILE A 139 -5.60 -14.69 1.91
C ILE A 139 -6.17 -15.93 2.62
N ASP A 140 -5.33 -16.61 3.39
CA ASP A 140 -5.73 -17.82 4.11
C ASP A 140 -6.15 -17.50 5.57
N LEU A 141 -5.94 -16.26 6.02
CA LEU A 141 -6.20 -15.81 7.40
C LEU A 141 -7.50 -15.01 7.53
N LEU A 142 -7.90 -14.31 6.46
CA LEU A 142 -9.10 -13.48 6.44
C LEU A 142 -10.25 -14.22 5.76
N PRO A 143 -11.46 -14.25 6.38
CA PRO A 143 -12.66 -14.62 5.66
C PRO A 143 -12.78 -13.75 4.39
N GLN A 144 -13.13 -14.35 3.27
CA GLN A 144 -13.21 -13.65 1.97
C GLN A 144 -14.27 -12.52 1.96
N GLN A 145 -15.18 -12.48 2.95
CA GLN A 145 -16.14 -11.39 3.16
C GLN A 145 -15.66 -10.32 4.15
N ASN A 146 -14.44 -10.41 4.67
CA ASN A 146 -13.87 -9.42 5.58
C ASN A 146 -13.72 -8.06 4.86
N THR A 147 -14.28 -7.00 5.45
CA THR A 147 -14.28 -5.63 4.88
C THR A 147 -12.88 -5.12 4.55
N PHE A 148 -11.90 -5.40 5.40
CA PHE A 148 -10.52 -5.01 5.16
C PHE A 148 -9.91 -5.77 3.98
N PHE A 149 -10.15 -7.08 3.87
CA PHE A 149 -9.70 -7.85 2.71
C PHE A 149 -10.35 -7.35 1.40
N VAL A 150 -11.64 -7.04 1.41
CA VAL A 150 -12.34 -6.44 0.26
C VAL A 150 -11.75 -5.07 -0.10
N TYR A 151 -11.45 -4.22 0.89
CA TYR A 151 -10.78 -2.94 0.69
C TYR A 151 -9.41 -3.12 0.03
N LEU A 152 -8.59 -4.06 0.51
CA LEU A 152 -7.27 -4.35 -0.06
C LEU A 152 -7.36 -4.78 -1.53
N VAL A 153 -8.28 -5.68 -1.87
CA VAL A 153 -8.46 -6.12 -3.26
C VAL A 153 -8.95 -4.97 -4.14
N ARG A 154 -9.86 -4.11 -3.65
CA ARG A 154 -10.28 -2.91 -4.38
C ARG A 154 -9.12 -1.95 -4.62
N LYS A 155 -8.32 -1.66 -3.58
CA LYS A 155 -7.13 -0.80 -3.67
C LYS A 155 -6.12 -1.34 -4.68
N TYR A 156 -5.80 -2.63 -4.60
CA TYR A 156 -4.92 -3.31 -5.54
C TYR A 156 -5.46 -3.24 -6.97
N SER A 157 -6.76 -3.44 -7.17
CA SER A 157 -7.41 -3.34 -8.49
C SER A 157 -7.25 -1.94 -9.10
N LEU A 158 -7.46 -0.88 -8.31
CA LEU A 158 -7.28 0.49 -8.77
C LEU A 158 -5.81 0.80 -9.13
N LEU A 159 -4.87 0.33 -8.31
CA LEU A 159 -3.43 0.44 -8.60
C LEU A 159 -3.07 -0.24 -9.93
N VAL A 160 -3.56 -1.46 -10.16
CA VAL A 160 -3.31 -2.20 -11.40
C VAL A 160 -3.93 -1.51 -12.61
N LEU A 161 -5.10 -0.90 -12.47
CA LEU A 161 -5.73 -0.11 -13.53
C LEU A 161 -4.90 1.13 -13.89
N ASP A 162 -4.41 1.86 -12.89
CA ASP A 162 -3.54 3.02 -13.12
C ASP A 162 -2.21 2.61 -13.76
N TYR A 163 -1.62 1.51 -13.32
CA TYR A 163 -0.39 0.97 -13.92
C TYR A 163 -0.62 0.62 -15.39
N ARG A 164 -1.69 -0.13 -15.68
CA ARG A 164 -2.09 -0.50 -17.05
C ARG A 164 -2.25 0.73 -17.96
N ARG A 165 -2.86 1.81 -17.45
CA ARG A 165 -3.02 3.07 -18.19
C ARG A 165 -1.67 3.74 -18.45
N ALA A 166 -0.78 3.78 -17.44
CA ALA A 166 0.51 4.43 -17.55
C ALA A 166 1.41 3.83 -18.65
N ILE A 167 1.34 2.51 -18.84
CA ILE A 167 2.07 1.80 -19.91
C ILE A 167 1.30 1.72 -21.23
N GLY A 168 0.09 2.29 -21.32
CA GLY A 168 -0.71 2.29 -22.55
C GLY A 168 -1.31 0.94 -22.94
N LEU A 169 -1.47 -0.01 -22.00
CA LEU A 169 -2.08 -1.31 -22.29
C LEU A 169 -3.61 -1.18 -22.42
N GLY A 170 -4.13 -1.32 -23.64
CA GLY A 170 -5.57 -1.41 -23.92
C GLY A 170 -6.28 -0.07 -24.11
N THR A 171 -5.54 0.99 -24.43
CA THR A 171 -6.10 2.09 -25.23
C THR A 171 -6.20 1.58 -26.66
N SER A 172 -7.41 1.37 -27.17
CA SER A 172 -7.64 1.03 -28.58
C SER A 172 -7.28 2.25 -29.43
N SER A 173 -6.01 2.33 -29.81
CA SER A 173 -5.58 3.22 -30.88
C SER A 173 -6.00 2.57 -32.20
N THR A 174 -7.01 3.16 -32.84
CA THR A 174 -7.27 3.04 -34.28
C THR A 174 -6.10 3.53 -35.15
N ASN A 175 -4.98 3.98 -34.57
CA ASN A 175 -3.74 4.23 -35.30
C ASN A 175 -2.83 3.02 -35.27
N LYS A 176 -2.89 2.24 -36.35
CA LYS A 176 -1.79 1.38 -36.79
C LYS A 176 -0.52 2.24 -36.91
N GLY A 177 0.39 2.16 -35.94
CA GLY A 177 1.74 2.72 -36.05
C GLY A 177 2.26 3.53 -34.85
N SER A 178 1.45 3.87 -33.84
CA SER A 178 1.98 4.56 -32.66
C SER A 178 2.63 3.55 -31.71
N SER A 179 3.96 3.46 -31.74
CA SER A 179 4.78 2.80 -30.71
C SER A 179 4.19 3.07 -29.32
N LEU A 180 3.98 2.02 -28.52
CA LEU A 180 3.65 2.17 -27.10
C LEU A 180 4.69 3.11 -26.48
N ARG A 181 4.31 4.36 -26.20
CA ARG A 181 5.21 5.33 -25.57
C ARG A 181 5.24 5.00 -24.09
N ILE A 182 6.13 4.10 -23.72
CA ILE A 182 6.44 3.84 -22.32
C ILE A 182 7.11 5.10 -21.76
N PRO A 183 6.60 5.69 -20.66
CA PRO A 183 7.21 6.86 -20.07
C PRO A 183 8.67 6.63 -19.68
N MET A 184 9.55 7.64 -19.76
CA MET A 184 10.99 7.50 -19.49
C MET A 184 11.37 7.06 -18.07
N HIS A 185 10.43 7.05 -17.13
CA HIS A 185 10.62 6.55 -15.76
C HIS A 185 10.16 5.10 -15.59
N MET A 186 9.76 4.46 -16.69
CA MET A 186 9.32 3.08 -16.80
C MET A 186 10.19 2.36 -17.85
N LEU A 187 10.18 1.04 -17.81
CA LEU A 187 11.01 0.15 -18.61
C LEU A 187 10.15 -0.69 -19.53
N GLU A 188 10.72 -1.18 -20.63
CA GLU A 188 10.00 -2.05 -21.57
C GLU A 188 9.42 -3.30 -20.89
N ARG A 189 10.16 -3.85 -19.91
CA ARG A 189 9.71 -4.99 -19.11
C ARG A 189 8.45 -4.72 -18.27
N ASP A 190 8.12 -3.45 -17.98
CA ASP A 190 6.92 -3.11 -17.20
C ASP A 190 5.63 -3.57 -17.92
N VAL A 191 5.68 -3.74 -19.25
CA VAL A 191 4.55 -4.30 -20.01
C VAL A 191 4.24 -5.73 -19.56
N ASP A 192 5.25 -6.59 -19.50
CA ASP A 192 5.07 -7.99 -19.13
C ASP A 192 4.80 -8.15 -17.63
N VAL A 193 5.48 -7.36 -16.80
CA VAL A 193 5.21 -7.31 -15.35
C VAL A 193 3.76 -6.90 -15.09
N CYS A 194 3.27 -5.83 -15.72
CA CYS A 194 1.89 -5.38 -15.54
C CYS A 194 0.88 -6.43 -16.01
N ARG A 195 1.14 -7.13 -17.12
CA ARG A 195 0.28 -8.26 -17.56
C ARG A 195 0.20 -9.36 -16.51
N SER A 196 1.33 -9.72 -15.92
CA SER A 196 1.39 -10.70 -14.82
C SER A 196 0.59 -10.22 -13.62
N THR A 197 0.80 -8.98 -13.18
CA THR A 197 0.06 -8.35 -12.08
C THR A 197 -1.45 -8.30 -12.35
N ILE A 198 -1.90 -8.02 -13.58
CA ILE A 198 -3.33 -8.09 -13.97
C ILE A 198 -3.88 -9.50 -13.76
N SER A 199 -3.13 -10.53 -14.16
CA SER A 199 -3.53 -11.93 -13.95
C SER A 199 -3.66 -12.25 -12.46
N THR A 200 -2.67 -11.86 -11.67
CA THR A 200 -2.67 -12.02 -10.21
C THR A 200 -3.86 -11.31 -9.55
N CYS A 201 -4.12 -10.06 -9.93
CA CYS A 201 -5.27 -9.28 -9.47
C CYS A 201 -6.61 -9.98 -9.79
N ARG A 202 -6.77 -10.51 -11.00
CA ARG A 202 -7.97 -11.28 -11.38
C ARG A 202 -8.16 -12.52 -10.51
N THR A 203 -7.08 -13.22 -10.14
CA THR A 203 -7.16 -14.37 -9.23
C THR A 203 -7.73 -13.97 -7.87
N TYR A 204 -7.28 -12.86 -7.29
CA TYR A 204 -7.80 -12.37 -6.01
C TYR A 204 -9.28 -11.93 -6.11
N ILE A 205 -9.65 -11.24 -7.19
CA ILE A 205 -11.05 -10.86 -7.45
C ILE A 205 -11.93 -12.10 -7.60
N ASN A 206 -11.51 -13.10 -8.38
CA ASN A 206 -12.27 -14.32 -8.58
C ASN A 206 -12.47 -15.10 -7.28
N LYS A 207 -11.45 -15.13 -6.41
CA LYS A 207 -11.58 -15.74 -5.08
C LYS A 207 -12.63 -15.03 -4.21
N LEU A 208 -12.67 -13.69 -4.21
CA LEU A 208 -13.75 -12.95 -3.54
C LEU A 208 -15.13 -13.31 -4.10
N LEU A 209 -15.26 -13.41 -5.42
CA LEU A 209 -16.53 -13.72 -6.09
C LEU A 209 -16.97 -15.18 -5.90
N SER A 210 -16.04 -16.13 -5.78
CA SER A 210 -16.36 -17.52 -5.46
C SER A 210 -16.84 -17.70 -4.02
N ALA A 211 -16.34 -16.87 -3.08
CA ALA A 211 -16.76 -16.87 -1.67
C ALA A 211 -18.24 -16.53 -1.46
N SER A 212 -18.78 -15.70 -2.36
CA SER A 212 -20.16 -15.23 -2.31
C SER A 212 -21.18 -16.26 -2.78
N LYS A 213 -20.76 -17.47 -3.19
CA LYS A 213 -21.68 -18.57 -3.46
C LYS A 213 -21.90 -19.38 -2.17
N PRO A 214 -23.15 -19.58 -1.70
CA PRO A 214 -23.40 -20.39 -0.51
C PRO A 214 -23.13 -21.86 -0.85
N GLY A 215 -22.04 -22.40 -0.30
CA GLY A 215 -21.67 -23.81 -0.35
C GLY A 215 -21.50 -24.35 1.07
N ALA A 216 -22.13 -25.48 1.36
CA ALA A 216 -22.30 -26.05 2.70
C ALA A 216 -21.01 -26.60 3.35
N SER A 217 -20.98 -26.46 4.68
CA SER A 217 -20.33 -27.30 5.71
C SER A 217 -18.80 -27.48 5.75
N GLY A 218 -18.25 -27.41 6.97
CA GLY A 218 -16.96 -28.00 7.34
C GLY A 218 -16.43 -27.49 8.68
N ASP A 219 -16.79 -28.18 9.77
CA ASP A 219 -16.24 -28.01 11.13
C ASP A 219 -14.73 -28.36 11.22
N CYS A 220 -14.06 -27.78 12.24
CA CYS A 220 -13.02 -28.33 13.14
C CYS A 220 -11.68 -27.55 13.29
N SER A 221 -11.41 -27.11 14.55
CA SER A 221 -10.14 -27.10 15.33
C SER A 221 -8.97 -26.18 14.89
N SER A 222 -8.13 -25.56 15.72
CA SER A 222 -7.93 -25.36 17.19
C SER A 222 -6.92 -24.20 17.37
N ASP A 223 -6.93 -23.51 18.52
CA ASP A 223 -6.02 -22.51 19.16
C ASP A 223 -5.04 -21.62 18.34
N PHE A 224 -4.50 -22.05 17.21
CA PHE A 224 -3.73 -21.24 16.27
C PHE A 224 -4.62 -20.24 15.49
N THR A 225 -5.88 -20.61 15.30
CA THR A 225 -6.90 -19.80 14.63
C THR A 225 -7.40 -18.64 15.49
N THR A 226 -7.31 -18.74 16.83
CA THR A 226 -7.77 -17.68 17.75
C THR A 226 -6.85 -16.48 17.79
N ASP A 227 -5.52 -16.68 17.83
CA ASP A 227 -4.55 -15.57 17.77
C ASP A 227 -4.55 -14.90 16.39
N THR A 228 -4.64 -15.70 15.33
CA THR A 228 -4.77 -15.19 13.96
C THR A 228 -6.07 -14.38 13.79
N CYS A 229 -7.21 -14.86 14.30
CA CYS A 229 -8.48 -14.11 14.28
C CYS A 229 -8.46 -12.83 15.13
N ALA A 230 -7.64 -12.77 16.19
CA ALA A 230 -7.45 -11.58 17.00
C ALA A 230 -6.63 -10.52 16.25
N GLN A 231 -5.50 -10.91 15.65
CA GLN A 231 -4.67 -10.03 14.81
C GLN A 231 -5.46 -9.47 13.60
N VAL A 232 -6.33 -10.30 13.03
CA VAL A 232 -7.26 -9.93 11.94
C VAL A 232 -8.31 -8.88 12.38
N ARG A 233 -8.91 -9.06 13.57
CA ARG A 233 -9.84 -8.08 14.13
C ARG A 233 -9.14 -6.77 14.45
N GLU A 234 -7.90 -6.84 14.93
CA GLU A 234 -7.07 -5.66 15.17
C GLU A 234 -6.67 -4.94 13.89
N LEU A 235 -6.31 -5.65 12.81
CA LEU A 235 -6.07 -5.04 11.50
C LEU A 235 -7.31 -4.28 11.01
N SER A 236 -8.49 -4.88 11.16
CA SER A 236 -9.75 -4.22 10.77
C SER A 236 -10.05 -2.98 11.62
N LYS A 237 -9.65 -2.93 12.90
CA LYS A 237 -9.73 -1.73 13.75
C LYS A 237 -8.66 -0.70 13.40
N LEU A 238 -7.45 -1.15 13.09
CA LEU A 238 -6.31 -0.32 12.74
C LEU A 238 -6.51 0.49 11.47
N PHE A 239 -7.23 -0.08 10.52
CA PHE A 239 -7.59 0.57 9.26
C PHE A 239 -9.06 1.00 9.22
N GLY A 240 -9.85 0.72 10.28
CA GLY A 240 -11.27 1.04 10.35
C GLY A 240 -11.55 2.54 10.45
N ASP A 241 -10.62 3.32 11.01
CA ASP A 241 -10.71 4.79 11.04
C ASP A 241 -10.30 5.44 9.69
N VAL A 242 -9.85 4.64 8.71
CA VAL A 242 -9.37 5.07 7.39
C VAL A 242 -10.31 4.64 6.25
N ILE A 243 -11.30 3.78 6.54
CA ILE A 243 -12.36 3.32 5.61
C ILE A 243 -13.63 4.14 5.84
#